data_AF-A0A2E2XXY4-F1
#
_entry.id   AF-A0A2E2XXY4-F1
#
_cell.length_a   1.000
_cell.length_b   1.000
_cell.length_c   1.000
_cell.angle_alpha   90.00
_cell.angle_beta   90.00
_cell.angle_gamma   90.00
#
_symmetry.space_group_name_H-M   'P 1'
#
loop_
_entity.id
_entity.type
_entity.pdbx_description
1 polymer ?
#
loop_
_entity_poly.entity_id
_entity_poly.type
_entity_poly.pdbx_seq_one_letter_code
_entity_poly.pdbx_strand_id
1 'polypeptide(L)'
;MAKQTRSAGKLKRKKKNNFFSYFFIAVIIIAIIAFAITYIVTQKDDEVEVVVTTENEQIQQSQKDTVKNSKTKTLSEIEGTWASLNDGAMLTISGRNYTLELPNVEGTLVGKGTCLIVGNKVTFVDTDGDNDCNITPGVYTFKIMSDEITFEKVDDKCTSRYSRLSATWFKV
;
A
#
# COMPACT_ATOMS: atom_id res chain seq x y z
N MET A 1 -62.56 -34.75 -46.94
CA MET A 1 -61.31 -34.03 -46.58
C MET A 1 -60.76 -34.62 -45.30
N ALA A 2 -59.55 -35.17 -45.34
CA ALA A 2 -58.98 -36.02 -44.29
C ALA A 2 -58.32 -35.20 -43.16
N LYS A 3 -58.61 -35.58 -41.90
CA LYS A 3 -58.00 -35.02 -40.68
C LYS A 3 -56.73 -35.83 -40.36
N GLN A 4 -55.56 -35.26 -40.62
CA GLN A 4 -54.29 -35.88 -40.19
C GLN A 4 -53.99 -35.54 -38.73
N THR A 5 -53.84 -36.57 -37.91
CA THR A 5 -53.41 -36.54 -36.52
C THR A 5 -51.89 -36.30 -36.45
N ARG A 6 -51.44 -35.32 -35.65
CA ARG A 6 -50.02 -35.10 -35.38
C ARG A 6 -49.60 -35.89 -34.15
N SER A 7 -48.67 -36.82 -34.36
CA SER A 7 -47.98 -37.63 -33.35
C SER A 7 -47.10 -36.77 -32.44
N ALA A 8 -47.17 -37.05 -31.13
CA ALA A 8 -46.35 -36.42 -30.10
C ALA A 8 -44.98 -37.11 -29.97
N GLY A 9 -43.92 -36.45 -30.45
CA GLY A 9 -42.54 -36.87 -30.24
C GLY A 9 -41.97 -36.33 -28.92
N LYS A 10 -41.57 -37.23 -28.01
CA LYS A 10 -40.99 -36.92 -26.69
C LYS A 10 -39.64 -36.18 -26.81
N LEU A 11 -39.54 -35.00 -26.20
CA LEU A 11 -38.28 -34.26 -26.01
C LEU A 11 -37.40 -34.94 -24.94
N LYS A 12 -36.25 -35.48 -25.35
CA LYS A 12 -35.19 -35.94 -24.43
C LYS A 12 -34.61 -34.75 -23.67
N ARG A 13 -34.74 -34.74 -22.33
CA ARG A 13 -34.08 -33.75 -21.45
C ARG A 13 -32.56 -33.94 -21.52
N LYS A 14 -31.84 -32.94 -22.04
CA LYS A 14 -30.38 -32.88 -21.93
C LYS A 14 -29.97 -32.59 -20.47
N LYS A 15 -29.11 -33.43 -19.92
CA LYS A 15 -28.48 -33.27 -18.60
C LYS A 15 -27.62 -31.99 -18.63
N LYS A 16 -28.00 -30.98 -17.85
CA LYS A 16 -27.20 -29.74 -17.68
C LYS A 16 -25.92 -30.12 -16.92
N ASN A 17 -24.75 -29.85 -17.51
CA ASN A 17 -23.48 -30.01 -16.83
C ASN A 17 -23.28 -28.86 -15.84
N ASN A 18 -23.01 -29.20 -14.58
CA ASN A 18 -22.83 -28.29 -13.45
C ASN A 18 -21.47 -27.55 -13.47
N PHE A 19 -20.82 -27.42 -14.63
CA PHE A 19 -19.47 -26.86 -14.78
C PHE A 19 -19.36 -25.45 -14.17
N PHE A 20 -20.36 -24.60 -14.43
CA PHE A 20 -20.42 -23.26 -13.83
C PHE A 20 -20.57 -23.29 -12.31
N SER A 21 -21.30 -24.25 -11.75
CA SER A 21 -21.47 -24.37 -10.30
C SER A 21 -20.16 -24.69 -9.59
N TYR A 22 -19.38 -25.63 -10.15
CA TYR A 22 -18.06 -25.98 -9.60
C TYR A 22 -17.08 -24.80 -9.64
N PHE A 23 -17.14 -23.97 -10.68
CA PHE A 23 -16.32 -22.76 -10.76
C PHE A 23 -16.64 -21.78 -9.62
N PHE A 24 -17.93 -21.51 -9.36
CA PHE A 24 -18.33 -20.63 -8.24
C PHE A 24 -17.94 -21.21 -6.87
N ILE A 25 -18.08 -22.53 -6.68
CA ILE A 25 -17.67 -23.20 -5.45
C ILE A 25 -16.14 -23.07 -5.24
N ALA A 26 -15.35 -23.27 -6.29
CA ALA A 26 -13.89 -23.11 -6.20
C ALA A 26 -13.48 -21.68 -5.83
N VAL A 27 -14.14 -20.67 -6.41
CA VAL A 27 -13.90 -19.26 -6.08
C VAL A 27 -14.22 -18.96 -4.61
N ILE A 28 -15.33 -19.49 -4.09
CA ILE A 28 -15.71 -19.31 -2.68
C ILE A 28 -14.69 -19.96 -1.74
N ILE A 29 -14.21 -21.17 -2.07
CA ILE A 29 -13.19 -21.86 -1.26
C ILE A 29 -11.88 -21.06 -1.23
N ILE A 30 -11.44 -20.54 -2.37
CA ILE A 30 -10.21 -19.71 -2.46
C ILE A 30 -10.35 -18.45 -1.60
N ALA A 31 -11.52 -17.79 -1.62
CA ALA A 31 -11.77 -16.60 -0.80
C ALA A 31 -11.69 -16.90 0.71
N ILE A 32 -12.21 -18.06 1.16
CA ILE A 32 -12.14 -18.48 2.57
C ILE A 32 -10.69 -18.77 2.98
N ILE A 33 -9.91 -19.44 2.13
CA ILE A 33 -8.50 -19.73 2.39
C ILE A 33 -7.69 -18.42 2.47
N ALA A 34 -7.93 -17.48 1.55
CA ALA A 34 -7.28 -16.18 1.57
C ALA A 34 -7.59 -15.40 2.86
N PHE A 35 -8.84 -15.45 3.34
CA PHE A 35 -9.24 -14.84 4.60
C PHE A 35 -8.54 -15.48 5.81
N ALA A 36 -8.42 -16.81 5.83
CA ALA A 36 -7.72 -17.54 6.90
C ALA A 36 -6.21 -17.24 6.94
N ILE A 37 -5.55 -17.11 5.78
CA ILE A 37 -4.14 -16.72 5.70
C ILE A 37 -3.95 -15.31 6.25
N THR A 38 -4.80 -14.36 5.85
CA THR A 38 -4.74 -12.99 6.40
C THR A 38 -4.90 -13.01 7.91
N TYR A 39 -5.87 -13.76 8.45
CA TYR A 39 -6.10 -13.87 9.90
C TYR A 39 -4.87 -14.37 10.68
N ILE A 40 -4.18 -15.38 10.14
CA ILE A 40 -2.96 -15.93 10.77
C ILE A 40 -1.77 -14.96 10.64
N VAL A 41 -1.63 -14.26 9.51
CA VAL A 41 -0.53 -13.32 9.28
C VAL A 41 -0.71 -12.07 10.14
N THR A 42 -1.92 -11.54 10.28
CA THR A 42 -2.18 -10.36 11.13
C THR A 42 -2.10 -10.63 12.64
N GLN A 43 -2.10 -11.89 13.10
CA GLN A 43 -1.90 -12.21 14.52
C GLN A 43 -0.42 -12.34 14.91
N LYS A 44 0.52 -12.32 13.96
CA LYS A 44 1.95 -12.48 14.26
C LYS A 44 2.70 -11.18 14.54
N ASP A 45 2.02 -10.03 14.49
CA ASP A 45 2.64 -8.70 14.70
C ASP A 45 2.18 -7.99 15.99
N ASP A 46 1.58 -8.70 16.94
CA ASP A 46 1.27 -8.17 18.27
C ASP A 46 2.19 -8.79 19.35
N GLU A 47 3.51 -8.68 19.18
CA GLU A 47 4.45 -8.70 20.31
C GLU A 47 4.94 -7.27 20.55
N VAL A 48 4.08 -6.49 21.20
CA VAL A 48 4.48 -5.26 21.89
C VAL A 48 4.71 -5.63 23.35
N GLU A 49 5.97 -5.84 23.74
CA GLU A 49 6.37 -5.75 25.14
C GLU A 49 6.21 -4.29 25.60
N VAL A 50 5.10 -3.99 26.28
CA VAL A 50 5.04 -2.88 27.24
C VAL A 50 4.32 -3.37 28.49
N VAL A 51 5.13 -3.73 29.49
CA VAL A 51 4.73 -3.86 30.89
C VAL A 51 4.34 -2.48 31.40
N VAL A 52 3.10 -2.28 31.87
CA VAL A 52 2.69 -1.62 33.14
C VAL A 52 1.15 -1.71 33.29
N THR A 53 0.75 -2.60 34.21
CA THR A 53 -0.27 -2.53 35.28
C THR A 53 -1.55 -1.66 35.20
N THR A 54 -2.69 -2.34 35.42
CA THR A 54 -3.81 -2.07 36.40
C THR A 54 -5.25 -1.85 35.86
N GLU A 55 -6.09 -2.85 36.15
CA GLU A 55 -7.53 -2.88 36.52
C GLU A 55 -8.69 -2.32 35.65
N ASN A 56 -9.54 -3.31 35.26
CA ASN A 56 -10.97 -3.49 35.59
C ASN A 56 -12.07 -3.23 34.54
N GLU A 57 -12.77 -4.34 34.28
CA GLU A 57 -14.21 -4.57 34.05
C GLU A 57 -14.92 -4.20 32.73
N GLN A 58 -15.25 -5.28 32.01
CA GLN A 58 -16.60 -5.73 31.62
C GLN A 58 -17.31 -5.28 30.31
N ILE A 59 -17.64 -6.34 29.56
CA ILE A 59 -18.87 -6.64 28.80
C ILE A 59 -18.94 -6.29 27.30
N GLN A 60 -19.26 -7.35 26.57
CA GLN A 60 -19.61 -7.47 25.15
C GLN A 60 -21.00 -6.88 24.84
N GLN A 61 -21.20 -6.25 23.67
CA GLN A 61 -22.22 -6.65 22.67
C GLN A 61 -22.34 -5.70 21.45
N SER A 62 -22.25 -6.33 20.27
CA SER A 62 -23.12 -6.24 19.08
C SER A 62 -23.42 -4.92 18.34
N GLN A 63 -23.09 -4.97 17.05
CA GLN A 63 -23.76 -4.37 15.88
C GLN A 63 -23.90 -2.85 15.78
N LYS A 64 -23.30 -2.31 14.71
CA LYS A 64 -24.02 -1.79 13.52
C LYS A 64 -23.21 -0.65 12.88
N ASP A 65 -23.00 -0.79 11.58
CA ASP A 65 -22.66 0.25 10.59
C ASP A 65 -21.78 1.41 11.08
N THR A 66 -20.56 1.49 10.56
CA THR A 66 -20.11 2.62 9.73
C THR A 66 -18.68 2.37 9.31
N VAL A 67 -18.47 2.38 8.00
CA VAL A 67 -17.20 2.61 7.32
C VAL A 67 -16.44 3.74 8.05
N LYS A 68 -15.44 3.40 8.86
CA LYS A 68 -14.50 4.37 9.42
C LYS A 68 -13.10 3.98 9.00
N ASN A 69 -12.66 4.67 7.96
CA ASN A 69 -11.28 5.07 7.71
C ASN A 69 -10.23 4.06 8.17
N SER A 70 -9.80 3.22 7.23
CA SER A 70 -8.35 3.10 7.00
C SER A 70 -7.81 4.52 7.09
N LYS A 71 -7.06 4.83 8.15
CA LYS A 71 -6.41 6.11 8.36
C LYS A 71 -5.38 6.26 7.23
N THR A 72 -5.84 6.67 6.06
CA THR A 72 -4.98 7.08 4.95
C THR A 72 -4.22 8.25 5.52
N LYS A 73 -2.97 8.01 5.94
CA LYS A 73 -2.07 9.11 6.29
C LYS A 73 -2.08 10.05 5.10
N THR A 74 -2.63 11.23 5.30
CA THR A 74 -2.70 12.26 4.27
C THR A 74 -1.29 12.69 3.96
N LEU A 75 -1.07 13.06 2.69
CA LEU A 75 0.21 13.56 2.18
C LEU A 75 0.87 14.58 3.13
N SER A 76 0.04 15.36 3.80
CA SER A 76 0.37 16.36 4.82
C SER A 76 1.34 15.91 5.91
N GLU A 77 1.45 14.62 6.25
CA GLU A 77 2.26 14.19 7.40
C GLU A 77 3.77 14.29 7.13
N ILE A 78 4.19 14.11 5.88
CA ILE A 78 5.62 14.17 5.48
C ILE A 78 5.95 15.41 4.66
N GLU A 79 4.97 16.30 4.45
CA GLU A 79 5.19 17.58 3.77
C GLU A 79 6.12 18.47 4.60
N GLY A 80 6.99 19.17 3.88
CA GLY A 80 8.02 20.04 4.45
C GLY A 80 9.37 19.84 3.79
N THR A 81 10.34 20.53 4.37
CA THR A 81 11.75 20.40 4.00
C THR A 81 12.47 19.63 5.09
N TRP A 82 13.27 18.66 4.67
CA TRP A 82 13.97 17.74 5.54
C TRP A 82 15.44 17.70 5.15
N ALA A 83 16.33 17.74 6.14
CA ALA A 83 17.76 17.63 5.93
C ALA A 83 18.23 16.21 6.30
N SER A 84 19.03 15.59 5.42
CA SER A 84 19.61 14.27 5.60
C SER A 84 20.65 14.28 6.72
N LEU A 85 20.57 13.33 7.64
CA LEU A 85 21.63 13.12 8.65
C LEU A 85 22.91 12.51 8.05
N ASN A 86 22.86 11.95 6.85
CA ASN A 86 24.01 11.28 6.24
C ASN A 86 24.97 12.28 5.57
N ASP A 87 24.42 13.22 4.81
CA ASP A 87 25.18 14.07 3.88
C ASP A 87 24.68 15.53 3.83
N GLY A 88 23.67 15.88 4.63
CA GLY A 88 23.09 17.22 4.66
C GLY A 88 22.27 17.57 3.41
N ALA A 89 21.98 16.61 2.52
CA ALA A 89 21.07 16.81 1.41
C ALA A 89 19.69 17.29 1.89
N MET A 90 19.04 18.13 1.09
CA MET A 90 17.74 18.73 1.38
C MET A 90 16.67 18.04 0.55
N LEU A 91 15.74 17.37 1.20
CA LEU A 91 14.55 16.76 0.62
C LEU A 91 13.34 17.65 0.90
N THR A 92 12.75 18.22 -0.14
CA THR A 92 11.51 18.98 -0.03
C THR A 92 10.37 18.17 -0.59
N ILE A 93 9.31 17.96 0.19
CA ILE A 93 8.07 17.31 -0.23
C ILE A 93 6.93 18.32 -0.13
N SER A 94 6.28 18.59 -1.26
CA SER A 94 5.18 19.56 -1.35
C SER A 94 4.08 19.01 -2.24
N GLY A 95 2.98 18.56 -1.63
CA GLY A 95 1.95 17.85 -2.35
C GLY A 95 2.55 16.59 -3.01
N ARG A 96 2.21 16.37 -4.28
CA ARG A 96 2.68 15.20 -5.04
C ARG A 96 4.07 15.35 -5.63
N ASN A 97 4.81 16.40 -5.27
CA ASN A 97 6.11 16.67 -5.84
C ASN A 97 7.19 16.59 -4.77
N TYR A 98 8.40 16.21 -5.17
CA TYR A 98 9.58 16.31 -4.34
C TYR A 98 10.78 16.85 -5.11
N THR A 99 11.72 17.44 -4.36
CA THR A 99 13.06 17.79 -4.83
C THR A 99 14.10 17.30 -3.85
N LEU A 100 15.28 16.96 -4.36
CA LEU A 100 16.45 16.54 -3.61
C LEU A 100 17.65 17.35 -4.08
N GLU A 101 18.25 18.10 -3.16
CA GLU A 101 19.33 19.05 -3.43
C GLU A 101 20.53 18.78 -2.51
N LEU A 102 21.75 18.90 -3.02
CA LEU A 102 22.96 18.79 -2.21
C LEU A 102 23.28 20.13 -1.51
N PRO A 103 23.89 20.10 -0.31
CA PRO A 103 24.25 21.30 0.42
C PRO A 103 25.52 21.93 -0.14
N ASN A 104 25.42 22.56 -1.31
CA ASN A 104 26.49 23.37 -1.89
C ASN A 104 25.98 24.77 -2.22
N VAL A 105 26.90 25.69 -2.54
CA VAL A 105 26.61 27.12 -2.70
C VAL A 105 25.53 27.40 -3.75
N GLU A 106 25.40 26.53 -4.76
CA GLU A 106 24.41 26.68 -5.83
C GLU A 106 23.18 25.76 -5.71
N GLY A 107 23.13 24.88 -4.69
CA GLY A 107 22.04 23.92 -4.50
C GLY A 107 21.88 22.95 -5.67
N THR A 108 22.89 22.10 -5.93
CA THR A 108 22.82 21.14 -7.05
C THR A 108 21.63 20.21 -6.90
N LEU A 109 20.68 20.31 -7.83
CA LEU A 109 19.55 19.40 -7.95
C LEU A 109 20.05 18.02 -8.36
N VAL A 110 19.80 17.03 -7.52
CA VAL A 110 20.22 15.64 -7.74
C VAL A 110 19.06 14.66 -7.80
N GLY A 111 17.83 15.16 -7.69
CA GLY A 111 16.60 14.42 -7.93
C GLY A 111 15.40 15.36 -7.87
N LYS A 112 14.44 15.18 -8.78
CA LYS A 112 13.17 15.92 -8.79
C LYS A 112 12.11 15.06 -9.41
N GLY A 113 10.95 15.01 -8.79
CA GLY A 113 9.87 14.23 -9.36
C GLY A 113 8.60 14.24 -8.56
N THR A 114 7.87 13.13 -8.67
CA THR A 114 6.58 12.97 -8.02
C THR A 114 6.63 11.94 -6.92
N CYS A 115 5.81 12.14 -5.89
CA CYS A 115 5.63 11.22 -4.79
C CYS A 115 4.15 10.89 -4.57
N LEU A 116 3.88 9.63 -4.24
CA LEU A 116 2.56 9.15 -3.84
C LEU A 116 2.66 8.42 -2.51
N ILE A 117 1.77 8.75 -1.57
CA ILE A 117 1.75 8.15 -0.24
C ILE A 117 0.50 7.30 -0.09
N VAL A 118 0.69 6.06 0.36
CA VAL A 118 -0.38 5.10 0.66
C VAL A 118 -0.02 4.39 1.96
N GLY A 119 -0.77 4.68 3.03
CA GLY A 119 -0.48 4.13 4.35
C GLY A 119 0.86 4.65 4.90
N ASN A 120 1.75 3.74 5.27
CA ASN A 120 3.11 4.04 5.74
C ASN A 120 4.16 3.92 4.63
N LYS A 121 3.73 3.91 3.36
CA LYS A 121 4.63 3.83 2.20
C LYS A 121 4.56 5.09 1.36
N VAL A 122 5.71 5.46 0.83
CA VAL A 122 5.87 6.50 -0.19
C VAL A 122 6.52 5.90 -1.42
N THR A 123 6.00 6.26 -2.58
CA THR A 123 6.58 5.92 -3.88
C THR A 123 7.12 7.19 -4.51
N PHE A 124 8.42 7.23 -4.78
CA PHE A 124 9.09 8.31 -5.50
C PHE A 124 9.31 7.91 -6.96
N VAL A 125 9.12 8.87 -7.87
CA VAL A 125 9.39 8.71 -9.30
C VAL A 125 10.11 9.97 -9.76
N ASP A 126 11.38 9.82 -10.19
CA ASP A 126 12.14 10.93 -10.76
C ASP A 126 11.59 11.32 -12.13
N THR A 127 11.55 12.62 -12.37
CA THR A 127 11.22 13.23 -13.66
C THR A 127 12.35 14.09 -14.18
N ASP A 128 13.29 14.50 -13.32
CA ASP A 128 14.43 15.36 -13.62
C ASP A 128 15.50 15.22 -12.52
N GLY A 129 16.69 15.80 -12.72
CA GLY A 129 17.80 15.88 -11.75
C GLY A 129 18.61 14.59 -11.56
N ASP A 130 17.99 13.42 -11.72
CA ASP A 130 18.67 12.12 -11.72
C ASP A 130 18.43 11.38 -13.04
N ASN A 131 19.40 11.44 -13.95
CA ASN A 131 19.31 10.82 -15.27
C ASN A 131 19.41 9.29 -15.21
N ASP A 132 19.84 8.70 -14.09
CA ASP A 132 20.07 7.27 -13.96
C ASP A 132 18.78 6.51 -13.60
N CYS A 133 17.84 7.16 -12.91
CA CYS A 133 16.64 6.51 -12.39
C CYS A 133 15.52 6.29 -13.42
N ASN A 134 15.49 7.06 -14.50
CA ASN A 134 14.34 7.16 -15.42
C ASN A 134 13.02 7.35 -14.63
N ILE A 135 11.87 7.01 -15.24
CA ILE A 135 10.56 6.98 -14.59
C ILE A 135 10.32 5.73 -13.72
N THR A 136 11.39 5.03 -13.30
CA THR A 136 11.25 3.80 -12.51
C THR A 136 10.80 4.15 -11.08
N PRO A 137 9.71 3.57 -10.56
CA PRO A 137 9.25 3.88 -9.20
C PRO A 137 10.18 3.28 -8.14
N GLY A 138 10.36 4.02 -7.05
CA GLY A 138 11.06 3.60 -5.84
C GLY A 138 10.13 3.67 -4.64
N VAL A 139 9.91 2.56 -3.97
CA VAL A 139 8.99 2.39 -2.85
C VAL A 139 9.75 2.28 -1.54
N TYR A 140 9.32 3.07 -0.55
CA TYR A 140 9.92 3.17 0.77
C TYR A 140 8.84 3.10 1.82
N THR A 141 9.14 2.48 2.96
CA THR A 141 8.39 2.69 4.19
C THR A 141 8.92 3.92 4.91
N PHE A 142 8.05 4.65 5.62
CA PHE A 142 8.48 5.76 6.45
C PHE A 142 7.97 5.67 7.88
N LYS A 143 8.79 6.14 8.81
CA LYS A 143 8.46 6.31 10.23
C LYS A 143 8.76 7.75 10.63
N ILE A 144 7.86 8.37 11.37
CA ILE A 144 8.01 9.75 11.86
C ILE A 144 8.12 9.70 13.37
N MET A 145 9.15 10.36 13.91
CA MET A 145 9.42 10.48 15.34
C MET A 145 9.72 11.94 15.67
N SER A 146 8.73 12.66 16.21
CA SER A 146 8.80 14.11 16.46
C SER A 146 9.18 14.88 15.19
N ASP A 147 10.44 15.28 15.08
CA ASP A 147 10.98 16.11 14.00
C ASP A 147 11.88 15.30 13.05
N GLU A 148 11.88 13.98 13.17
CA GLU A 148 12.63 13.09 12.29
C GLU A 148 11.70 12.23 11.43
N ILE A 149 12.11 11.98 10.20
CA ILE A 149 11.53 10.99 9.31
C ILE A 149 12.62 10.05 8.82
N THR A 150 12.37 8.76 8.96
CA THR A 150 13.26 7.72 8.41
C THR A 150 12.57 7.03 7.26
N PHE A 151 13.23 7.01 6.10
CA PHE A 151 12.80 6.22 4.95
C PHE A 151 13.64 4.96 4.86
N GLU A 152 12.96 3.81 4.80
CA GLU A 152 13.56 2.50 4.63
C GLU A 152 13.14 1.94 3.27
N LYS A 153 14.11 1.52 2.45
CA LYS A 153 13.85 0.96 1.12
C LYS A 153 13.01 -0.31 1.21
N VAL A 154 11.95 -0.37 0.40
CA VAL A 154 11.17 -1.60 0.16
C VAL A 154 11.51 -2.18 -1.21
N ASP A 155 11.38 -1.37 -2.27
CA ASP A 155 11.70 -1.76 -3.64
C ASP A 155 12.16 -0.52 -4.42
N ASP A 156 13.44 -0.46 -4.76
CA ASP A 156 13.97 0.59 -5.61
C ASP A 156 15.19 0.08 -6.38
N LYS A 157 15.07 0.03 -7.69
CA LYS A 157 16.16 -0.41 -8.57
C LYS A 157 17.12 0.72 -8.93
N CYS A 158 16.73 1.98 -8.69
CA CYS A 158 17.61 3.11 -8.93
C CYS A 158 18.61 3.29 -7.79
N THR A 159 19.89 3.00 -8.07
CA THR A 159 20.94 3.03 -7.05
C THR A 159 21.21 4.41 -6.49
N SER A 160 21.30 5.42 -7.35
CA SER A 160 21.52 6.80 -6.94
C SER A 160 20.41 7.29 -6.00
N ARG A 161 19.14 7.09 -6.37
CA ARG A 161 17.99 7.47 -5.53
C ARG A 161 17.98 6.74 -4.19
N TYR A 162 18.07 5.40 -4.16
CA TYR A 162 17.98 4.70 -2.87
C TYR A 162 19.17 4.96 -1.97
N SER A 163 20.37 5.19 -2.52
CA SER A 163 21.56 5.51 -1.74
C SER A 163 21.43 6.82 -0.96
N ARG A 164 20.57 7.74 -1.43
CA ARG A 164 20.29 9.01 -0.78
C ARG A 164 19.03 8.95 0.06
N LEU A 165 17.91 8.51 -0.51
CA LEU A 165 16.60 8.53 0.16
C LEU A 165 16.52 7.59 1.36
N SER A 166 17.24 6.46 1.35
CA SER A 166 17.25 5.51 2.48
C SER A 166 18.08 6.04 3.64
N ALA A 167 17.53 7.03 4.35
CA ALA A 167 18.20 7.75 5.41
C ALA A 167 17.20 8.23 6.46
N THR A 168 17.74 8.72 7.58
CA THR A 168 17.00 9.54 8.54
C THR A 168 17.20 11.01 8.22
N TRP A 169 16.10 11.75 8.26
CA TRP A 169 16.05 13.17 7.91
C TRP A 169 15.41 13.93 9.05
N PHE A 170 15.91 15.12 9.34
CA PHE A 170 15.33 15.99 10.37
C PHE A 170 14.65 17.19 9.72
N LYS A 171 13.59 17.68 10.36
CA LYS A 171 12.78 18.79 9.87
C LYS A 171 13.56 20.10 9.95
N VAL A 172 13.46 20.89 8.88
CA VAL A 172 14.05 22.24 8.77
C VAL A 172 12.99 23.30 9.00
#